data_AF-A0A7W4AAZ9-F1
#
_entry.id   AF-A0A7W4AAZ9-F1
#
_cell.length_a   1.000
_cell.length_b   1.000
_cell.length_c   1.000
_cell.angle_alpha   90.00
_cell.angle_beta   90.00
_cell.angle_gamma   90.00
#
_symmetry.space_group_name_H-M   'P 1'
#
loop_
_entity.id
_entity.type
_entity.pdbx_description
1 polymer ?
#
loop_
_entity_poly.entity_id
_entity_poly.type
_entity_poly.pdbx_seq_one_letter_code
_entity_poly.pdbx_strand_id
1 'polypeptide(L)'
;MATAAIGGSHLVASTQAGAIFGWQLFWLILVVNVLKYPFFRFGIEYTLATKKSLVEGYQSKGPWFFYSFIGLNIIAAVVNTAGVLLLTASLLHYALPIAISVTLLCWLILAVCLVILLLGHFKALDNVAKAIMGLLTLATVIALAIAFSNGPMAPADYVGPSPYELAMLGFMVALMGWMPAPIEISALSSLWLKEKQSQQSVTKAQGLFDFNLGYWLTAGLALVFFSLGVLVQYGQSANIELGGVAFAKQLIDMYALTIGEWARPLVSIIAFLCMFGTTLTVLDGYARTLNESHKLLGFKQSKHSLNIWLIVQSLAGMAVILFFKSALGPMLTFAMTLAFLTTPIFAWLNFSLVRSVPSIQHSKVIQSLSWLGLIYLVGFALVFLVWKLG
;
A
#
# COMPACT_ATOMS: atom_id res chain seq x y z
N MET A 1 7.62 8.75 -8.82
CA MET A 1 7.59 8.17 -7.46
C MET A 1 6.33 8.56 -6.70
N ALA A 2 5.73 9.73 -6.92
CA ALA A 2 4.44 10.08 -6.29
C ALA A 2 3.23 9.20 -6.70
N THR A 3 3.33 8.40 -7.77
CA THR A 3 2.23 7.57 -8.28
C THR A 3 2.07 6.20 -7.61
N ALA A 4 3.03 5.78 -6.79
CA ALA A 4 2.87 4.54 -6.05
C ALA A 4 2.22 4.83 -4.69
N ALA A 5 1.01 4.29 -4.50
CA ALA A 5 0.37 4.02 -3.21
C ALA A 5 -0.60 5.07 -2.63
N ILE A 6 -1.65 5.43 -3.37
CA ILE A 6 -2.96 5.60 -2.74
C ILE A 6 -3.75 4.33 -3.04
N GLY A 7 -3.66 3.39 -2.11
CA GLY A 7 -4.24 2.06 -2.22
C GLY A 7 -5.07 1.68 -0.99
N GLY A 8 -5.17 0.37 -0.73
CA GLY A 8 -5.97 -0.17 0.38
C GLY A 8 -5.61 0.39 1.77
N SER A 9 -4.37 0.82 2.03
CA SER A 9 -3.98 1.44 3.31
C SER A 9 -4.77 2.71 3.65
N HIS A 10 -5.06 3.53 2.65
CA HIS A 10 -5.71 4.83 2.82
C HIS A 10 -7.22 4.64 2.77
N LEU A 11 -7.68 4.07 1.65
CA LEU A 11 -9.10 3.87 1.38
C LEU A 11 -9.73 2.96 2.42
N VAL A 12 -9.11 1.82 2.73
CA VAL A 12 -9.67 0.79 3.60
C VAL A 12 -9.22 1.00 5.04
N ALA A 13 -7.94 0.80 5.31
CA ALA A 13 -7.46 0.66 6.69
C ALA A 13 -7.62 1.95 7.50
N SER A 14 -7.25 3.10 6.94
CA SER A 14 -7.35 4.39 7.63
C SER A 14 -8.80 4.78 7.89
N THR A 15 -9.65 4.67 6.86
CA THR A 15 -11.09 4.95 6.96
C THR A 15 -11.76 4.06 8.00
N GLN A 16 -11.49 2.75 7.97
CA GLN A 16 -12.02 1.79 8.95
C GLN A 16 -11.55 2.11 10.37
N ALA A 17 -10.29 2.48 10.55
CA ALA A 17 -9.78 2.82 11.87
C ALA A 17 -10.51 4.02 12.48
N GLY A 18 -10.77 5.06 11.68
CA GLY A 18 -11.58 6.20 12.10
C GLY A 18 -13.05 5.83 12.33
N ALA A 19 -13.62 5.02 11.44
CA ALA A 19 -15.03 4.60 11.50
C ALA A 19 -15.34 3.68 12.68
N ILE A 20 -14.38 2.85 13.12
CA ILE A 20 -14.57 1.91 14.24
C ILE A 20 -14.19 2.56 15.58
N PHE A 21 -13.07 3.29 15.63
CA PHE A 21 -12.47 3.73 16.91
C PHE A 21 -12.55 5.24 17.13
N GLY A 22 -13.14 6.00 16.21
CA GLY A 22 -13.17 7.45 16.29
C GLY A 22 -11.76 8.02 16.26
N TRP A 23 -11.48 9.06 17.06
CA TRP A 23 -10.16 9.71 17.09
C TRP A 23 -9.06 8.90 17.82
N GLN A 24 -9.40 7.78 18.45
CA GLN A 24 -8.49 7.04 19.35
C GLN A 24 -7.21 6.56 18.68
N LEU A 25 -7.25 6.25 17.38
CA LEU A 25 -6.10 5.76 16.60
C LEU A 25 -5.47 6.81 15.67
N PHE A 26 -5.90 8.07 15.75
CA PHE A 26 -5.38 9.14 14.87
C PHE A 26 -3.86 9.31 15.03
N TRP A 27 -3.39 9.31 16.28
CA TRP A 27 -1.98 9.41 16.62
C TRP A 27 -1.16 8.21 16.10
N LEU A 28 -1.75 7.02 16.03
CA LEU A 28 -1.07 5.81 15.58
C LEU A 28 -0.70 5.93 14.10
N ILE A 29 -1.58 6.50 13.27
CA ILE A 29 -1.28 6.76 11.85
C ILE A 29 -0.03 7.63 11.72
N LEU A 30 0.09 8.69 12.51
CA LEU A 30 1.25 9.57 12.51
C LEU A 30 2.52 8.83 12.94
N VAL A 31 2.48 8.16 14.09
CA VAL A 31 3.64 7.48 14.67
C VAL A 31 4.15 6.37 13.75
N VAL A 32 3.27 5.56 13.17
CA VAL A 32 3.66 4.46 12.26
C VAL A 32 4.37 4.99 11.02
N ASN A 33 3.86 6.08 10.43
CA ASN A 33 4.50 6.72 9.28
C ASN A 33 5.87 7.33 9.66
N VAL A 34 5.96 8.03 10.79
CA VAL A 34 7.23 8.60 11.26
C VAL A 34 8.28 7.51 11.53
N LEU A 35 7.89 6.41 12.19
CA LEU A 35 8.79 5.30 12.53
C LEU A 35 9.20 4.49 11.30
N LYS A 36 8.35 4.36 10.28
CA LYS A 36 8.67 3.63 9.04
C LYS A 36 9.42 4.48 8.01
N TYR A 37 9.35 5.81 8.10
CA TYR A 37 9.96 6.74 7.13
C TYR A 37 11.43 6.44 6.80
N PRO A 38 12.34 6.19 7.77
CA PRO A 38 13.75 5.93 7.46
C PRO A 38 13.94 4.75 6.51
N PHE A 39 13.19 3.66 6.70
CA PHE A 39 13.36 2.43 5.91
C PHE A 39 12.99 2.61 4.45
N PHE A 40 12.00 3.45 4.14
CA PHE A 40 11.69 3.81 2.76
C PHE A 40 12.75 4.73 2.16
N ARG A 41 13.17 5.74 2.94
CA ARG A 41 14.22 6.69 2.53
C ARG A 41 15.53 5.99 2.18
N PHE A 42 15.90 4.95 2.91
CA PHE A 42 17.13 4.19 2.67
C PHE A 42 17.18 3.56 1.28
N GLY A 43 16.05 3.10 0.74
CA GLY A 43 16.00 2.59 -0.65
C GLY A 43 16.35 3.65 -1.68
N ILE A 44 15.85 4.87 -1.47
CA ILE A 44 16.13 6.01 -2.34
C ILE A 44 17.59 6.46 -2.21
N GLU A 45 18.08 6.65 -0.99
CA GLU A 45 19.46 7.08 -0.74
C GLU A 45 20.49 6.08 -1.29
N TYR A 46 20.27 4.79 -1.06
CA TYR A 46 21.14 3.73 -1.58
C TYR A 46 21.25 3.81 -3.10
N THR A 47 20.11 3.91 -3.79
CA THR A 47 20.07 3.97 -5.26
C THR A 47 20.73 5.24 -5.79
N LEU A 48 20.42 6.40 -5.19
CA LEU A 48 21.00 7.68 -5.58
C LEU A 48 22.53 7.69 -5.47
N ALA A 49 23.06 7.10 -4.39
CA ALA A 49 24.49 7.08 -4.10
C ALA A 49 25.27 6.03 -4.90
N THR A 50 24.70 4.84 -5.12
CA THR A 50 25.43 3.69 -5.70
C THR A 50 25.09 3.41 -7.16
N LYS A 51 24.00 3.99 -7.69
CA LYS A 51 23.42 3.66 -9.00
C LYS A 51 22.98 2.19 -9.14
N LYS A 52 22.94 1.45 -8.02
CA LYS A 52 22.45 0.07 -7.93
C LYS A 52 21.08 0.06 -7.28
N SER A 53 20.26 -0.90 -7.67
CA SER A 53 18.99 -1.19 -7.00
C SER A 53 19.22 -1.84 -5.63
N LEU A 54 18.23 -1.77 -4.75
CA LEU A 54 18.24 -2.50 -3.48
C LEU A 54 18.45 -4.01 -3.69
N VAL A 55 17.87 -4.59 -4.74
CA VAL A 55 17.99 -6.02 -5.06
C VAL A 55 19.45 -6.40 -5.34
N GLU A 56 20.16 -5.60 -6.15
CA GLU A 56 21.61 -5.74 -6.37
C GLU A 56 22.42 -5.47 -5.10
N GLY A 57 21.96 -4.53 -4.27
CA GLY A 57 22.55 -4.25 -2.96
C GLY A 57 22.50 -5.45 -2.02
N TYR A 58 21.33 -6.08 -1.87
CA TYR A 58 21.16 -7.28 -1.06
C TYR A 58 22.05 -8.42 -1.53
N GLN A 59 22.15 -8.64 -2.84
CA GLN A 59 23.06 -9.63 -3.41
C GLN A 59 24.52 -9.35 -3.04
N SER A 60 24.97 -8.10 -3.25
CA SER A 60 26.35 -7.70 -2.95
C SER A 60 26.70 -7.77 -1.47
N LYS A 61 25.71 -7.64 -0.59
CA LYS A 61 25.90 -7.66 0.87
C LYS A 61 26.02 -9.07 1.45
N GLY A 62 25.36 -10.06 0.85
CA GLY A 62 25.54 -11.46 1.21
C GLY A 62 24.31 -12.34 0.94
N PRO A 63 24.50 -13.68 0.94
CA PRO A 63 23.45 -14.63 0.57
C PRO A 63 22.21 -14.53 1.46
N TRP A 64 22.39 -14.33 2.77
CA TRP A 64 21.26 -14.20 3.70
C TRP A 64 20.35 -13.02 3.38
N PHE A 65 20.91 -11.86 3.01
CA PHE A 65 20.13 -10.68 2.62
C PHE A 65 19.35 -10.96 1.33
N PHE A 66 20.02 -11.55 0.35
CA PHE A 66 19.45 -11.80 -0.97
C PHE A 66 18.35 -12.88 -0.94
N TYR A 67 18.59 -14.04 -0.34
CA TYR A 67 17.60 -15.12 -0.31
C TYR A 67 16.40 -14.81 0.59
N SER A 68 16.62 -14.09 1.70
CA SER A 68 15.52 -13.61 2.55
C SER A 68 14.64 -12.61 1.80
N PHE A 69 15.24 -11.68 1.07
CA PHE A 69 14.49 -10.77 0.21
C PHE A 69 13.66 -11.53 -0.84
N ILE A 70 14.26 -12.48 -1.56
CA ILE A 70 13.57 -13.23 -2.62
C ILE A 70 12.38 -13.99 -2.07
N GLY A 71 12.56 -14.78 -1.02
CA GLY A 71 11.49 -15.60 -0.44
C GLY A 71 10.31 -14.75 0.01
N LEU A 72 10.60 -13.66 0.74
CA LEU A 72 9.56 -12.76 1.23
C LEU A 72 8.92 -11.94 0.09
N ASN A 73 9.69 -11.54 -0.91
CA ASN A 73 9.18 -10.76 -2.04
C ASN A 73 8.26 -11.59 -2.94
N ILE A 74 8.50 -12.89 -3.11
CA ILE A 74 7.57 -13.80 -3.80
C ILE A 74 6.22 -13.83 -3.08
N ILE A 75 6.24 -14.03 -1.76
CA ILE A 75 5.02 -14.07 -0.94
C ILE A 75 4.30 -12.72 -1.01
N ALA A 76 5.03 -11.62 -0.81
CA ALA A 76 4.48 -10.26 -0.88
C ALA A 76 3.87 -9.95 -2.25
N ALA A 77 4.55 -10.33 -3.34
CA ALA A 77 4.05 -10.12 -4.70
C ALA A 77 2.69 -10.78 -4.92
N VAL A 78 2.55 -12.04 -4.52
CA VAL A 78 1.31 -12.81 -4.69
C VAL A 78 0.18 -12.22 -3.84
N VAL A 79 0.44 -12.00 -2.56
CA VAL A 79 -0.57 -11.59 -1.59
C VAL A 79 -1.03 -10.15 -1.80
N ASN A 80 -0.09 -9.22 -2.08
CA ASN A 80 -0.45 -7.84 -2.37
C ASN A 80 -1.19 -7.72 -3.71
N THR A 81 -0.80 -8.50 -4.74
CA THR A 81 -1.54 -8.55 -6.02
C THR A 81 -2.99 -8.97 -5.81
N ALA A 82 -3.21 -10.04 -5.04
CA ALA A 82 -4.55 -10.52 -4.72
C ALA A 82 -5.38 -9.45 -3.99
N GLY A 83 -4.81 -8.79 -2.98
CA GLY A 83 -5.51 -7.80 -2.17
C GLY A 83 -5.92 -6.56 -2.97
N VAL A 84 -4.99 -5.99 -3.76
CA VAL A 84 -5.30 -4.78 -4.56
C VAL A 84 -6.24 -5.08 -5.72
N LEU A 85 -6.10 -6.25 -6.37
CA LEU A 85 -6.99 -6.66 -7.45
C LEU A 85 -8.42 -6.83 -6.95
N LEU A 86 -8.57 -7.48 -5.80
CA LEU A 86 -9.87 -7.71 -5.19
C LEU A 86 -10.57 -6.43 -4.77
N LEU A 87 -9.84 -5.49 -4.17
CA LEU A 87 -10.36 -4.17 -3.81
C LEU A 87 -10.77 -3.38 -5.06
N THR A 88 -9.96 -3.44 -6.12
CA THR A 88 -10.27 -2.81 -7.42
C THR A 88 -11.55 -3.41 -8.03
N ALA A 89 -11.68 -4.73 -8.04
CA ALA A 89 -12.86 -5.42 -8.55
C ALA A 89 -14.12 -5.12 -7.72
N SER A 90 -13.98 -4.95 -6.41
CA SER A 90 -15.09 -4.59 -5.52
C SER A 90 -15.60 -3.16 -5.78
N LEU A 91 -14.69 -2.22 -6.01
CA LEU A 91 -15.06 -0.84 -6.40
C LEU A 91 -15.70 -0.81 -7.79
N LEU A 92 -15.18 -1.59 -8.74
CA LEU A 92 -15.79 -1.70 -10.08
C LEU A 92 -17.18 -2.33 -10.01
N HIS A 93 -17.35 -3.39 -9.22
CA HIS A 93 -18.64 -4.04 -9.02
C HIS A 93 -19.68 -3.04 -8.56
N TYR A 94 -19.33 -2.23 -7.55
CA TYR A 94 -20.21 -1.20 -7.03
C TYR A 94 -20.49 -0.06 -8.03
N ALA A 95 -19.49 0.32 -8.83
CA ALA A 95 -19.62 1.37 -9.84
C ALA A 95 -20.48 0.95 -11.05
N LEU A 96 -20.62 -0.36 -11.31
CA LEU A 96 -21.38 -0.88 -12.44
C LEU A 96 -22.87 -0.99 -12.09
N PRO A 97 -23.78 -0.61 -13.03
CA PRO A 97 -25.21 -0.79 -12.84
C PRO A 97 -25.67 -2.25 -13.02
N ILE A 98 -24.77 -3.15 -13.40
CA ILE A 98 -25.03 -4.56 -13.70
C ILE A 98 -24.34 -5.48 -12.70
N ALA A 99 -25.05 -6.52 -12.27
CA ALA A 99 -24.54 -7.49 -11.30
C ALA A 99 -23.57 -8.50 -11.96
N ILE A 100 -22.29 -8.13 -12.05
CA ILE A 100 -21.20 -9.03 -12.48
C ILE A 100 -20.49 -9.58 -11.24
N SER A 101 -20.20 -10.88 -11.19
CA SER A 101 -19.47 -11.46 -10.06
C SER A 101 -18.09 -10.80 -9.89
N VAL A 102 -17.70 -10.54 -8.63
CA VAL A 102 -16.39 -9.94 -8.31
C VAL A 102 -15.25 -10.77 -8.88
N THR A 103 -15.38 -12.11 -8.86
CA THR A 103 -14.40 -13.03 -9.44
C THR A 103 -14.20 -12.81 -10.94
N LEU A 104 -15.28 -12.60 -11.70
CA LEU A 104 -15.18 -12.31 -13.13
C LEU A 104 -14.55 -10.93 -13.37
N LEU A 105 -14.91 -9.93 -12.55
CA LEU A 105 -14.27 -8.62 -12.62
C LEU A 105 -12.77 -8.68 -12.32
N CYS A 106 -12.32 -9.50 -11.37
CA CYS A 106 -10.89 -9.74 -11.14
C CYS A 106 -10.20 -10.27 -12.41
N TRP A 107 -10.79 -11.27 -13.09
CA TRP A 107 -10.24 -11.79 -14.35
C TRP A 107 -10.17 -10.73 -15.45
N LEU A 108 -11.23 -9.95 -15.62
CA LEU A 108 -11.30 -8.89 -16.64
C LEU A 108 -10.29 -7.78 -16.37
N ILE A 109 -10.23 -7.29 -15.13
CA ILE A 109 -9.25 -6.27 -14.72
C ILE A 109 -7.83 -6.78 -14.93
N LEU A 110 -7.54 -8.02 -14.51
CA LEU A 110 -6.23 -8.62 -14.66
C LEU A 110 -5.84 -8.76 -16.14
N ALA A 111 -6.78 -9.17 -17.00
CA ALA A 111 -6.56 -9.26 -18.44
C ALA A 111 -6.24 -7.88 -19.06
N VAL A 112 -7.00 -6.84 -18.70
CA VAL A 112 -6.75 -5.47 -19.15
C VAL A 112 -5.38 -4.97 -18.67
N CYS A 113 -5.05 -5.17 -17.39
CA CYS A 113 -3.74 -4.82 -16.84
C CYS A 113 -2.61 -5.53 -17.58
N LEU A 114 -2.73 -6.83 -17.83
CA LEU A 114 -1.74 -7.60 -18.58
C LEU A 114 -1.59 -7.08 -20.01
N VAL A 115 -2.68 -6.82 -20.72
CA VAL A 115 -2.61 -6.25 -22.08
C VAL A 115 -1.85 -4.92 -22.06
N ILE A 116 -2.18 -4.01 -21.15
CA ILE A 116 -1.52 -2.71 -21.04
C ILE A 116 -0.01 -2.87 -20.75
N LEU A 117 0.34 -3.74 -19.81
CA LEU A 117 1.74 -3.95 -19.40
C LEU A 117 2.55 -4.67 -20.49
N LEU A 118 1.97 -5.64 -21.18
CA LEU A 118 2.62 -6.39 -22.26
C LEU A 118 2.82 -5.54 -23.54
N LEU A 119 1.91 -4.60 -23.82
CA LEU A 119 2.05 -3.65 -24.92
C LEU A 119 3.04 -2.50 -24.62
N GLY A 120 3.45 -2.32 -23.36
CA GLY A 120 4.52 -1.39 -22.98
C GLY A 120 4.13 0.10 -22.96
N HIS A 121 2.84 0.45 -23.09
CA HIS A 121 2.36 1.84 -23.15
C HIS A 121 2.28 2.54 -21.76
N PHE A 122 3.19 2.22 -20.83
CA PHE A 122 3.11 2.65 -19.43
C PHE A 122 3.23 4.18 -19.24
N LYS A 123 3.95 4.89 -20.13
CA LYS A 123 4.14 6.35 -20.00
C LYS A 123 2.84 7.16 -20.12
N ALA A 124 1.92 6.76 -20.99
CA ALA A 124 0.63 7.44 -21.12
C ALA A 124 -0.26 7.18 -19.89
N LEU A 125 -0.19 5.96 -19.36
CA LEU A 125 -0.94 5.51 -18.19
C LEU A 125 -0.48 6.19 -16.89
N ASP A 126 0.83 6.42 -16.73
CA ASP A 126 1.39 7.11 -15.55
C ASP A 126 0.89 8.55 -15.43
N ASN A 127 0.70 9.27 -16.55
CA ASN A 127 0.14 10.63 -16.52
C ASN A 127 -1.34 10.64 -16.17
N VAL A 128 -2.12 9.70 -16.71
CA VAL A 128 -3.55 9.55 -16.41
C VAL A 128 -3.75 9.16 -14.94
N ALA A 129 -2.95 8.23 -14.41
CA ALA A 129 -3.00 7.82 -13.01
C ALA A 129 -2.72 9.00 -12.05
N LYS A 130 -1.78 9.89 -12.36
CA LYS A 130 -1.53 11.12 -11.58
C LYS A 130 -2.74 12.03 -11.56
N ALA A 131 -3.37 12.24 -12.71
CA ALA A 131 -4.54 13.11 -12.81
C ALA A 131 -5.71 12.55 -11.98
N ILE A 132 -6.00 11.26 -12.11
CA ILE A 132 -7.03 10.57 -11.32
C ILE A 132 -6.74 10.67 -9.82
N MET A 133 -5.49 10.44 -9.42
CA MET A 133 -5.06 10.52 -8.02
C MET A 133 -5.22 11.93 -7.46
N GLY A 134 -4.82 12.95 -8.23
CA GLY A 134 -5.01 14.35 -7.86
C GLY A 134 -6.50 14.70 -7.70
N LEU A 135 -7.34 14.20 -8.61
CA LEU A 135 -8.79 14.40 -8.56
C LEU A 135 -9.42 13.72 -7.32
N LEU A 136 -9.04 12.48 -7.01
CA LEU A 136 -9.50 11.81 -5.79
C LEU A 136 -9.09 12.60 -4.56
N THR A 137 -7.80 12.96 -4.46
CA THR A 137 -7.26 13.72 -3.32
C THR A 137 -8.03 15.01 -3.11
N LEU A 138 -8.29 15.76 -4.19
CA LEU A 138 -9.08 16.99 -4.14
C LEU A 138 -10.51 16.71 -3.65
N ALA A 139 -11.19 15.72 -4.23
CA ALA A 139 -12.54 15.35 -3.83
C ALA A 139 -12.62 14.93 -2.35
N THR A 140 -11.65 14.16 -1.86
CA THR A 140 -11.57 13.72 -0.46
C THR A 140 -11.29 14.89 0.49
N VAL A 141 -10.42 15.83 0.12
CA VAL A 141 -10.17 17.04 0.93
C VAL A 141 -11.41 17.93 1.00
N ILE A 142 -12.12 18.11 -0.12
CA ILE A 142 -13.40 18.83 -0.16
C ILE A 142 -14.43 18.13 0.72
N ALA A 143 -14.58 16.80 0.60
CA ALA A 143 -15.49 16.01 1.43
C ALA A 143 -15.16 16.20 2.93
N LEU A 144 -13.88 16.19 3.29
CA LEU A 144 -13.45 16.38 4.67
C LEU A 144 -13.79 17.78 5.20
N ALA A 145 -13.54 18.82 4.39
CA ALA A 145 -13.87 20.20 4.77
C ALA A 145 -15.38 20.36 5.02
N ILE A 146 -16.22 19.77 4.17
CA ILE A 146 -17.67 19.77 4.36
C ILE A 146 -18.07 18.96 5.60
N ALA A 147 -17.48 17.77 5.80
CA ALA A 147 -17.74 16.94 6.97
C ALA A 147 -17.41 17.67 8.29
N PHE A 148 -16.30 18.39 8.35
CA PHE A 148 -15.98 19.22 9.51
C PHE A 148 -16.99 20.35 9.73
N SER A 149 -17.48 20.97 8.65
CA SER A 149 -18.50 22.02 8.74
C SER A 149 -19.84 21.49 9.23
N ASN A 150 -20.20 20.26 8.87
CA ASN A 150 -21.45 19.63 9.30
C ASN A 150 -21.38 19.08 10.73
N GLY A 151 -20.17 18.86 11.26
CA GLY A 151 -19.92 18.22 12.54
C GLY A 151 -19.97 16.69 12.47
N PRO A 152 -19.56 15.99 13.55
CA PRO A 152 -19.62 14.53 13.61
C PRO A 152 -21.05 14.03 13.50
N MET A 153 -21.29 13.00 12.68
CA MET A 153 -22.61 12.36 12.59
C MET A 153 -22.92 11.43 13.78
N ALA A 154 -21.90 11.06 14.56
CA ALA A 154 -22.06 10.25 15.76
C ALA A 154 -22.94 10.97 16.80
N PRO A 155 -23.87 10.28 17.48
CA PRO A 155 -24.56 10.81 18.64
C PRO A 155 -23.56 11.30 19.71
N ALA A 156 -23.88 12.38 20.42
CA ALA A 156 -22.97 13.00 21.39
C ALA A 156 -22.61 12.08 22.58
N ASP A 157 -23.48 11.13 22.89
CA ASP A 157 -23.35 10.12 23.93
C ASP A 157 -22.82 8.77 23.42
N TYR A 158 -22.52 8.66 22.12
CA TYR A 158 -21.99 7.42 21.55
C TYR A 158 -20.59 7.12 22.08
N VAL A 159 -20.44 5.93 22.67
CA VAL A 159 -19.15 5.38 23.09
C VAL A 159 -18.84 4.18 22.20
N GLY A 160 -17.88 4.34 21.30
CA GLY A 160 -17.40 3.26 20.45
C GLY A 160 -16.43 2.30 21.16
N PRO A 161 -16.06 1.20 20.49
CA PRO A 161 -15.11 0.22 21.05
C PRO A 161 -13.73 0.83 21.34
N SER A 162 -13.01 0.24 22.29
CA SER A 162 -11.63 0.61 22.59
C SER A 162 -10.66 -0.19 21.70
N PRO A 163 -9.72 0.45 20.99
CA PRO A 163 -8.71 -0.26 20.19
C PRO A 163 -7.63 -0.93 21.05
N TYR A 164 -7.57 -0.61 22.34
CA TYR A 164 -6.54 -1.10 23.26
C TYR A 164 -6.91 -2.43 23.92
N GLU A 165 -8.07 -2.99 23.58
CA GLU A 165 -8.42 -4.34 23.94
C GLU A 165 -7.58 -5.35 23.17
N LEU A 166 -7.16 -6.42 23.84
CA LEU A 166 -6.30 -7.45 23.27
C LEU A 166 -6.93 -8.09 22.02
N ALA A 167 -8.26 -8.19 21.95
CA ALA A 167 -9.00 -8.68 20.80
C ALA A 167 -8.79 -7.84 19.53
N MET A 168 -8.46 -6.54 19.68
CA MET A 168 -8.26 -5.61 18.57
C MET A 168 -6.81 -5.55 18.08
N LEU A 169 -5.90 -6.31 18.70
CA LEU A 169 -4.49 -6.34 18.31
C LEU A 169 -4.31 -6.74 16.84
N GLY A 170 -5.11 -7.69 16.34
CA GLY A 170 -5.07 -8.09 14.93
C GLY A 170 -5.46 -6.97 13.96
N PHE A 171 -6.44 -6.14 14.33
CA PHE A 171 -6.79 -4.96 13.55
C PHE A 171 -5.64 -3.94 13.55
N MET A 172 -5.05 -3.65 14.72
CA MET A 172 -3.92 -2.72 14.82
C MET A 172 -2.74 -3.18 13.95
N VAL A 173 -2.40 -4.46 14.00
CA VAL A 173 -1.31 -5.05 13.19
C VAL A 173 -1.60 -4.94 11.70
N ALA A 174 -2.82 -5.26 11.28
CA ALA A 174 -3.24 -5.10 9.89
C ALA A 174 -3.15 -3.62 9.44
N LEU A 175 -3.65 -2.68 10.25
CA LEU A 175 -3.58 -1.25 10.00
C LEU A 175 -2.12 -0.79 9.80
N MET A 176 -1.22 -1.20 10.70
CA MET A 176 0.19 -0.81 10.66
C MET A 176 0.97 -1.46 9.52
N GLY A 177 0.57 -2.66 9.08
CA GLY A 177 1.22 -3.42 8.01
C GLY A 177 1.26 -2.67 6.70
N TRP A 178 0.12 -2.17 6.27
CA TRP A 178 0.00 -1.44 5.01
C TRP A 178 0.21 0.06 5.13
N MET A 179 0.38 0.64 6.32
CA MET A 179 0.58 2.08 6.49
C MET A 179 2.06 2.51 6.32
N PRO A 180 2.41 3.52 5.50
CA PRO A 180 1.62 4.03 4.37
C PRO A 180 1.59 3.02 3.20
N ALA A 181 2.61 2.15 3.18
CA ALA A 181 2.75 0.99 2.33
C ALA A 181 3.53 -0.11 3.07
N PRO A 182 3.54 -1.35 2.54
CA PRO A 182 4.53 -2.36 2.91
C PRO A 182 5.97 -1.92 2.57
N ILE A 183 6.95 -2.22 3.43
CA ILE A 183 8.33 -1.70 3.27
C ILE A 183 9.03 -2.27 2.03
N GLU A 184 8.66 -3.45 1.56
CA GLU A 184 9.20 -4.06 0.34
C GLU A 184 8.97 -3.21 -0.92
N ILE A 185 7.99 -2.30 -0.92
CA ILE A 185 7.77 -1.32 -2.01
C ILE A 185 8.98 -0.38 -2.19
N SER A 186 9.84 -0.24 -1.19
CA SER A 186 11.12 0.44 -1.35
C SER A 186 12.01 -0.19 -2.43
N ALA A 187 11.97 -1.51 -2.62
CA ALA A 187 12.72 -2.21 -3.67
C ALA A 187 12.19 -1.88 -5.08
N LEU A 188 10.87 -1.76 -5.22
CA LEU A 188 10.21 -1.32 -6.46
C LEU A 188 10.64 0.11 -6.82
N SER A 189 10.54 1.01 -5.84
CA SER A 189 10.94 2.42 -5.98
C SER A 189 12.42 2.55 -6.34
N SER A 190 13.28 1.71 -5.76
CA SER A 190 14.70 1.65 -6.07
C SER A 190 14.98 1.21 -7.51
N LEU A 191 14.27 0.20 -8.03
CA LEU A 191 14.42 -0.22 -9.43
C LEU A 191 14.00 0.88 -10.41
N TRP A 192 12.83 1.50 -10.19
CA TRP A 192 12.37 2.59 -11.06
C TRP A 192 13.29 3.81 -10.97
N LEU A 193 13.85 4.10 -9.80
CA LEU A 193 14.82 5.18 -9.65
C LEU A 193 16.13 4.89 -10.37
N LYS A 194 16.62 3.64 -10.31
CA LYS A 194 17.79 3.20 -11.08
C LYS A 194 17.55 3.39 -12.58
N GLU A 195 16.38 2.97 -13.08
CA GLU A 195 15.99 3.16 -14.48
C GLU A 195 15.86 4.66 -14.83
N LYS A 196 15.30 5.48 -13.94
CA LYS A 196 15.28 6.94 -14.13
C LYS A 196 16.68 7.51 -14.24
N GLN A 197 17.63 7.02 -13.44
CA GLN A 197 19.03 7.46 -13.45
C GLN A 197 19.83 7.00 -14.67
N SER A 198 19.40 5.94 -15.38
CA SER A 198 20.03 5.53 -16.64
C SER A 198 19.62 6.43 -17.81
N GLN A 199 18.44 7.05 -17.73
CA GLN A 199 17.88 7.90 -18.79
C GLN A 199 18.14 9.40 -18.58
N GLN A 200 18.32 9.85 -17.33
CA GLN A 200 18.54 11.25 -17.00
C GLN A 200 19.37 11.40 -15.71
N SER A 201 20.06 12.54 -15.57
CA SER A 201 20.75 12.87 -14.33
C SER A 201 19.73 13.25 -13.25
N VAL A 202 19.75 12.53 -12.13
CA VAL A 202 18.93 12.83 -10.95
C VAL A 202 19.86 13.14 -9.79
N THR A 203 19.81 14.38 -9.30
CA THR A 203 20.61 14.80 -8.14
C THR A 203 20.06 14.20 -6.85
N LYS A 204 20.90 14.09 -5.81
CA LYS A 204 20.47 13.58 -4.50
C LYS A 204 19.34 14.41 -3.91
N ALA A 205 19.43 15.74 -4.02
CA ALA A 205 18.42 16.66 -3.50
C ALA A 205 17.06 16.48 -4.18
N GLN A 206 17.04 16.42 -5.51
CA GLN A 206 15.80 16.18 -6.27
C GLN A 206 15.19 14.80 -5.94
N GLY A 207 16.00 13.75 -5.92
CA GLY A 207 15.50 12.40 -5.62
C GLY A 207 14.91 12.29 -4.22
N LEU A 208 15.53 12.93 -3.22
CA LEU A 208 15.02 12.96 -1.85
C LEU A 208 13.78 13.86 -1.71
N PHE A 209 13.73 14.99 -2.42
CA PHE A 209 12.55 15.86 -2.43
C PHE A 209 11.34 15.15 -3.02
N ASP A 210 11.49 14.54 -4.21
CA ASP A 210 10.44 13.76 -4.88
C ASP A 210 9.90 12.65 -3.95
N PHE A 211 10.80 11.95 -3.27
CA PHE A 211 10.44 10.91 -2.31
C PHE A 211 9.69 11.47 -1.09
N ASN A 212 10.24 12.50 -0.45
CA ASN A 212 9.65 13.06 0.76
C ASN A 212 8.26 13.65 0.49
N LEU A 213 8.10 14.36 -0.62
CA LEU A 213 6.81 14.90 -1.02
C LEU A 213 5.78 13.80 -1.21
N GLY A 214 6.13 12.74 -1.96
CA GLY A 214 5.25 11.59 -2.14
C GLY A 214 4.89 10.90 -0.82
N TYR A 215 5.90 10.59 0.01
CA TYR A 215 5.72 9.89 1.27
C TYR A 215 4.77 10.63 2.23
N TRP A 216 5.01 11.93 2.44
CA TRP A 216 4.22 12.72 3.39
C TRP A 216 2.86 13.12 2.84
N LEU A 217 2.71 13.28 1.52
CA LEU A 217 1.40 13.48 0.90
C LEU A 217 0.51 12.25 1.10
N THR A 218 1.07 11.06 0.88
CA THR A 218 0.41 9.78 1.14
C THR A 218 0.01 9.64 2.63
N ALA A 219 0.94 9.90 3.56
CA ALA A 219 0.62 9.89 5.00
C ALA A 219 -0.45 10.92 5.40
N GLY A 220 -0.43 12.12 4.81
CA GLY A 220 -1.45 13.14 5.03
C GLY A 220 -2.82 12.70 4.52
N LEU A 221 -2.89 12.07 3.36
CA LEU A 221 -4.15 11.54 2.83
C LEU A 221 -4.71 10.41 3.72
N ALA A 222 -3.87 9.62 4.38
CA ALA A 222 -4.32 8.61 5.33
C ALA A 222 -5.10 9.25 6.49
N LEU A 223 -4.61 10.39 7.00
CA LEU A 223 -5.31 11.16 8.04
C LEU A 223 -6.61 11.76 7.54
N VAL A 224 -6.68 12.17 6.27
CA VAL A 224 -7.90 12.67 5.66
C VAL A 224 -8.96 11.57 5.60
N PHE A 225 -8.62 10.38 5.10
CA PHE A 225 -9.51 9.22 5.08
C PHE A 225 -9.93 8.77 6.49
N PHE A 226 -8.98 8.74 7.42
CA PHE A 226 -9.26 8.47 8.82
C PHE A 226 -10.31 9.45 9.37
N SER A 227 -10.08 10.75 9.19
CA SER A 227 -10.96 11.80 9.70
C SER A 227 -12.35 11.73 9.09
N LEU A 228 -12.45 11.43 7.80
CA LEU A 228 -13.73 11.14 7.16
C LEU A 228 -14.42 9.94 7.80
N GLY A 229 -13.68 8.87 8.10
CA GLY A 229 -14.18 7.69 8.83
C GLY A 229 -14.81 8.09 10.17
N VAL A 230 -14.11 8.93 10.93
CA VAL A 230 -14.61 9.44 12.21
C VAL A 230 -15.84 10.32 12.05
N LEU A 231 -15.83 11.26 11.11
CA LEU A 231 -16.90 12.26 11.01
C LEU A 231 -18.19 11.70 10.42
N VAL A 232 -18.09 10.72 9.52
CA VAL A 232 -19.23 10.27 8.71
C VAL A 232 -19.74 8.88 9.10
N GLN A 233 -18.86 7.96 9.49
CA GLN A 233 -19.24 6.57 9.76
C GLN A 233 -19.23 6.17 11.24
N TYR A 234 -18.38 6.79 12.06
CA TYR A 234 -18.33 6.46 13.50
C TYR A 234 -19.68 6.75 14.17
N GLY A 235 -20.15 5.84 15.02
CA GLY A 235 -21.44 5.96 15.70
C GLY A 235 -22.68 5.73 14.83
N GLN A 236 -22.51 5.36 13.55
CA GLN A 236 -23.62 4.95 12.69
C GLN A 236 -24.10 3.52 13.02
N SER A 237 -25.37 3.23 12.74
CA SER A 237 -26.01 1.93 13.02
C SER A 237 -25.57 0.78 12.11
N ALA A 238 -24.81 1.05 11.05
CA ALA A 238 -24.27 0.05 10.14
C ALA A 238 -22.93 -0.50 10.66
N ASN A 239 -22.77 -1.83 10.71
CA ASN A 239 -21.48 -2.46 11.00
C ASN A 239 -20.43 -2.01 9.98
N ILE A 240 -19.22 -1.70 10.43
CA ILE A 240 -18.11 -1.34 9.54
C ILE A 240 -17.63 -2.58 8.78
N GLU A 241 -17.66 -2.51 7.46
CA GLU A 241 -17.32 -3.61 6.58
C GLU A 241 -15.81 -3.70 6.39
N LEU A 242 -15.25 -4.88 6.68
CA LEU A 242 -13.81 -5.11 6.67
C LEU A 242 -13.22 -5.24 5.25
N GLY A 243 -14.06 -5.39 4.22
CA GLY A 243 -13.61 -5.44 2.82
C GLY A 243 -14.73 -5.78 1.82
N GLY A 244 -14.34 -5.95 0.56
CA GLY A 244 -15.24 -6.36 -0.52
C GLY A 244 -16.21 -5.26 -1.00
N VAL A 245 -17.33 -5.68 -1.60
CA VAL A 245 -18.33 -4.78 -2.19
C VAL A 245 -19.04 -3.93 -1.13
N ALA A 246 -19.29 -4.48 0.05
CA ALA A 246 -19.95 -3.76 1.12
C ALA A 246 -19.08 -2.60 1.65
N PHE A 247 -17.78 -2.83 1.80
CA PHE A 247 -16.81 -1.76 2.07
C PHE A 247 -16.79 -0.71 0.94
N ALA A 248 -16.79 -1.14 -0.33
CA ALA A 248 -16.81 -0.20 -1.46
C ALA A 248 -18.04 0.72 -1.40
N LYS A 249 -19.22 0.17 -1.10
CA LYS A 249 -20.44 0.96 -0.88
C LYS A 249 -20.26 1.95 0.27
N GLN A 250 -19.78 1.51 1.43
CA GLN A 250 -19.57 2.38 2.60
C GLN A 250 -18.61 3.52 2.32
N LEU A 251 -17.51 3.24 1.60
CA LEU A 251 -16.57 4.27 1.18
C LEU A 251 -17.26 5.34 0.33
N ILE A 252 -18.06 4.96 -0.67
CA ILE A 252 -18.76 5.91 -1.53
C ILE A 252 -19.87 6.64 -0.79
N ASP A 253 -20.60 5.96 0.10
CA ASP A 253 -21.63 6.56 0.95
C ASP A 253 -21.08 7.75 1.74
N MET A 254 -19.81 7.72 2.16
CA MET A 254 -19.22 8.86 2.88
C MET A 254 -19.22 10.15 2.05
N TYR A 255 -18.90 10.02 0.76
CA TYR A 255 -18.89 11.17 -0.14
C TYR A 255 -20.30 11.59 -0.50
N ALA A 256 -21.20 10.64 -0.69
CA ALA A 256 -22.61 10.94 -0.99
C ALA A 256 -23.30 11.65 0.19
N LEU A 257 -23.02 11.24 1.43
CA LEU A 257 -23.55 11.86 2.65
C LEU A 257 -22.96 13.25 2.93
N THR A 258 -21.74 13.53 2.48
CA THR A 258 -21.07 14.82 2.72
C THR A 258 -21.28 15.81 1.60
N ILE A 259 -21.07 15.40 0.35
CA ILE A 259 -21.15 16.26 -0.85
C ILE A 259 -22.55 16.25 -1.48
N GLY A 260 -23.29 15.16 -1.31
CA GLY A 260 -24.60 14.91 -1.91
C GLY A 260 -24.59 13.72 -2.89
N GLU A 261 -25.77 13.16 -3.13
CA GLU A 261 -25.97 11.95 -3.95
C GLU A 261 -25.47 12.09 -5.40
N TRP A 262 -25.44 13.31 -5.95
CA TRP A 262 -24.89 13.58 -7.28
C TRP A 262 -23.40 13.20 -7.40
N ALA A 263 -22.65 13.21 -6.30
CA ALA A 263 -21.23 12.87 -6.28
C ALA A 263 -20.99 11.35 -6.31
N ARG A 264 -21.99 10.53 -5.97
CA ARG A 264 -21.88 9.06 -5.89
C ARG A 264 -21.28 8.43 -7.15
N PRO A 265 -21.83 8.64 -8.38
CA PRO A 265 -21.26 8.04 -9.59
C PRO A 265 -19.86 8.55 -9.89
N LEU A 266 -19.60 9.84 -9.66
CA LEU A 266 -18.29 10.47 -9.89
C LEU A 266 -17.22 9.83 -9.01
N VAL A 267 -17.45 9.78 -7.69
CA VAL A 267 -16.47 9.25 -6.74
C VAL A 267 -16.29 7.73 -6.92
N SER A 268 -17.34 7.00 -7.28
CA SER A 268 -17.26 5.56 -7.57
C SER A 268 -16.25 5.28 -8.69
N ILE A 269 -16.35 6.03 -9.79
CA ILE A 269 -15.43 5.89 -10.94
C ILE A 269 -14.01 6.32 -10.54
N ILE A 270 -13.86 7.45 -9.84
CA ILE A 270 -12.55 7.94 -9.40
C ILE A 270 -11.85 6.93 -8.47
N ALA A 271 -12.58 6.39 -7.49
CA ALA A 271 -12.05 5.41 -6.55
C ALA A 271 -11.62 4.12 -7.25
N PHE A 272 -12.44 3.62 -8.17
CA PHE A 272 -12.09 2.49 -9.03
C PHE A 272 -10.81 2.77 -9.84
N LEU A 273 -10.75 3.90 -10.54
CA LEU A 273 -9.61 4.25 -11.39
C LEU A 273 -8.31 4.42 -10.58
N CYS A 274 -8.40 4.97 -9.36
CA CYS A 274 -7.26 5.07 -8.45
C CYS A 274 -6.72 3.68 -8.03
N MET A 275 -7.63 2.77 -7.67
CA MET A 275 -7.27 1.39 -7.32
C MET A 275 -6.79 0.57 -8.52
N PHE A 276 -7.33 0.82 -9.70
CA PHE A 276 -6.84 0.25 -10.95
C PHE A 276 -5.38 0.66 -11.23
N GLY A 277 -5.04 1.94 -11.05
CA GLY A 277 -3.66 2.43 -11.14
C GLY A 277 -2.73 1.77 -10.11
N THR A 278 -3.20 1.55 -8.89
CA THR A 278 -2.46 0.79 -7.87
C THR A 278 -2.25 -0.67 -8.30
N THR A 279 -3.26 -1.33 -8.85
CA THR A 279 -3.16 -2.71 -9.36
C THR A 279 -2.11 -2.83 -10.47
N LEU A 280 -2.11 -1.91 -11.43
CA LEU A 280 -1.08 -1.84 -12.47
C LEU A 280 0.33 -1.67 -11.89
N THR A 281 0.47 -0.76 -10.92
CA THR A 281 1.76 -0.46 -10.26
C THR A 281 2.30 -1.67 -9.48
N VAL A 282 1.42 -2.40 -8.79
CA VAL A 282 1.75 -3.64 -8.05
C VAL A 282 2.16 -4.75 -9.02
N LEU A 283 1.40 -4.95 -10.10
CA LEU A 283 1.73 -5.95 -11.12
C LEU A 283 3.10 -5.67 -11.77
N ASP A 284 3.33 -4.46 -12.26
CA ASP A 284 4.60 -4.06 -12.88
C ASP A 284 5.78 -4.14 -11.89
N GLY A 285 5.62 -3.51 -10.73
CA GLY A 285 6.71 -3.34 -9.77
C GLY A 285 7.20 -4.68 -9.20
N TYR A 286 6.28 -5.53 -8.74
CA TYR A 286 6.68 -6.83 -8.21
C TYR A 286 7.26 -7.73 -9.31
N ALA A 287 6.67 -7.77 -10.50
CA ALA A 287 7.22 -8.56 -11.60
C ALA A 287 8.64 -8.13 -11.97
N ARG A 288 8.94 -6.82 -11.94
CA ARG A 288 10.30 -6.31 -12.12
C ARG A 288 11.26 -6.75 -11.02
N THR A 289 10.84 -6.69 -9.75
CA THR A 289 11.70 -7.17 -8.64
C THR A 289 11.97 -8.67 -8.71
N LEU A 290 10.97 -9.47 -9.09
CA LEU A 290 11.10 -10.90 -9.28
C LEU A 290 12.00 -11.22 -10.48
N ASN A 291 11.84 -10.50 -11.58
CA ASN A 291 12.68 -10.61 -12.75
C ASN A 291 14.15 -10.23 -12.47
N GLU A 292 14.40 -9.13 -11.75
CA GLU A 292 15.76 -8.74 -11.38
C GLU A 292 16.38 -9.78 -10.42
N SER A 293 15.61 -10.28 -9.46
CA SER A 293 16.05 -11.37 -8.58
C SER A 293 16.42 -12.64 -9.37
N HIS A 294 15.57 -13.02 -10.33
CA HIS A 294 15.80 -14.17 -11.22
C HIS A 294 17.09 -14.01 -12.03
N LYS A 295 17.36 -12.81 -12.56
CA LYS A 295 18.59 -12.47 -13.27
C LYS A 295 19.82 -12.57 -12.35
N LEU A 296 19.74 -12.01 -11.15
CA LEU A 296 20.86 -11.98 -10.21
C LEU A 296 21.19 -13.38 -9.65
N LEU A 297 20.23 -14.31 -9.60
CA LEU A 297 20.49 -15.71 -9.28
C LEU A 297 21.36 -16.45 -10.32
N GLY A 298 21.67 -15.82 -11.46
CA GLY A 298 22.54 -16.39 -12.50
C GLY A 298 21.81 -17.23 -13.54
N PHE A 299 20.47 -17.26 -13.51
CA PHE A 299 19.69 -17.98 -14.51
C PHE A 299 19.68 -17.24 -15.87
N LYS A 300 19.76 -17.99 -16.97
CA LYS A 300 19.69 -17.45 -18.33
C LYS A 300 18.38 -16.69 -18.53
N GLN A 301 18.48 -15.41 -18.88
CA GLN A 301 17.32 -14.56 -19.11
C GLN A 301 16.80 -14.74 -20.55
N SER A 302 15.53 -15.07 -20.67
CA SER A 302 14.80 -14.94 -21.93
C SER A 302 14.48 -13.47 -22.21
N LYS A 303 14.33 -13.09 -23.49
CA LYS A 303 13.83 -11.76 -23.89
C LYS A 303 12.44 -11.46 -23.30
N HIS A 304 11.68 -12.49 -22.95
CA HIS A 304 10.33 -12.38 -22.37
C HIS A 304 10.28 -12.64 -20.86
N SER A 305 11.42 -12.63 -20.15
CA SER A 305 11.48 -12.99 -18.72
C SER A 305 10.56 -12.14 -17.84
N LEU A 306 10.49 -10.82 -18.08
CA LEU A 306 9.56 -9.93 -17.38
C LEU A 306 8.09 -10.32 -17.63
N ASN A 307 7.74 -10.64 -18.88
CA ASN A 307 6.38 -11.02 -19.27
C ASN A 307 5.97 -12.34 -18.59
N ILE A 308 6.91 -13.29 -18.45
CA ILE A 308 6.68 -14.54 -17.74
C ILE A 308 6.38 -14.23 -16.26
N TRP A 309 7.20 -13.40 -15.60
CA TRP A 309 6.96 -13.04 -14.19
C TRP A 309 5.65 -12.28 -13.99
N LEU A 310 5.27 -11.40 -14.92
CA LEU A 310 3.97 -10.73 -14.92
C LEU A 310 2.82 -11.75 -14.94
N ILE A 311 2.85 -12.72 -15.85
CA ILE A 311 1.82 -13.75 -15.96
C ILE A 311 1.80 -14.65 -14.74
N VAL A 312 2.97 -15.14 -14.28
CA VAL A 312 3.09 -16.02 -13.12
C VAL A 312 2.56 -15.35 -11.86
N GLN A 313 2.97 -14.11 -11.57
CA GLN A 313 2.47 -13.35 -10.43
C GLN A 313 0.96 -13.11 -10.52
N SER A 314 0.46 -12.76 -11.71
CA SER A 314 -0.97 -12.52 -11.96
C SER A 314 -1.80 -13.77 -11.67
N LEU A 315 -1.40 -14.92 -12.21
CA LEU A 315 -2.07 -16.19 -11.98
C LEU A 315 -1.97 -16.65 -10.52
N ALA A 316 -0.82 -16.46 -9.87
CA ALA A 316 -0.66 -16.79 -8.46
C ALA A 316 -1.54 -15.91 -7.55
N GLY A 317 -1.60 -14.59 -7.82
CA GLY A 317 -2.51 -13.68 -7.12
C GLY A 317 -3.97 -14.08 -7.32
N MET A 318 -4.36 -14.42 -8.54
CA MET A 318 -5.71 -14.92 -8.83
C MET A 318 -5.99 -16.25 -8.13
N ALA A 319 -5.02 -17.17 -8.04
CA ALA A 319 -5.16 -18.41 -7.31
C ALA A 319 -5.45 -18.17 -5.81
N VAL A 320 -4.80 -17.18 -5.19
CA VAL A 320 -5.12 -16.76 -3.81
C VAL A 320 -6.55 -16.23 -3.70
N ILE A 321 -7.00 -15.38 -4.63
CA ILE A 321 -8.39 -14.91 -4.64
C ILE A 321 -9.37 -16.08 -4.72
N LEU A 322 -9.12 -17.04 -5.62
CA LEU A 322 -9.96 -18.22 -5.79
C LEU A 322 -9.94 -19.16 -4.58
N PHE A 323 -8.81 -19.23 -3.87
CA PHE A 323 -8.68 -20.00 -2.63
C PHE A 323 -9.56 -19.42 -1.51
N PHE A 324 -9.54 -18.09 -1.32
CA PHE A 324 -10.38 -17.43 -0.31
C PHE A 324 -11.86 -17.36 -0.70
N LYS A 325 -12.21 -17.59 -1.98
CA LYS A 325 -13.60 -17.58 -2.50
C LYS A 325 -14.38 -16.33 -2.05
N SER A 326 -15.52 -16.50 -1.37
CA SER A 326 -16.40 -15.42 -0.89
C SER A 326 -15.89 -14.74 0.39
N ALA A 327 -14.80 -15.21 1.01
CA ALA A 327 -14.25 -14.65 2.24
C ALA A 327 -13.26 -13.50 1.97
N LEU A 328 -13.76 -12.45 1.30
CA LEU A 328 -12.96 -11.33 0.79
C LEU A 328 -12.33 -10.46 1.90
N GLY A 329 -13.06 -10.19 2.99
CA GLY A 329 -12.54 -9.45 4.15
C GLY A 329 -11.38 -10.16 4.87
N PRO A 330 -11.53 -11.45 5.21
CA PRO A 330 -10.44 -12.26 5.76
C PRO A 330 -9.18 -12.29 4.88
N MET A 331 -9.34 -12.32 3.55
CA MET A 331 -8.21 -12.27 2.62
C MET A 331 -7.40 -10.97 2.74
N LEU A 332 -8.09 -9.82 2.79
CA LEU A 332 -7.44 -8.51 2.97
C LEU A 332 -6.76 -8.41 4.34
N THR A 333 -7.42 -8.88 5.40
CA THR A 333 -6.85 -8.89 6.75
C THR A 333 -5.60 -9.76 6.82
N PHE A 334 -5.62 -10.93 6.18
CA PHE A 334 -4.46 -11.81 6.06
C PHE A 334 -3.31 -11.10 5.34
N ALA A 335 -3.59 -10.45 4.20
CA ALA A 335 -2.58 -9.74 3.43
C ALA A 335 -1.91 -8.60 4.22
N MET A 336 -2.72 -7.80 4.91
CA MET A 336 -2.26 -6.68 5.73
C MET A 336 -1.42 -7.15 6.92
N THR A 337 -1.87 -8.22 7.59
CA THR A 337 -1.16 -8.83 8.72
C THR A 337 0.18 -9.41 8.28
N LEU A 338 0.19 -10.16 7.18
CA LEU A 338 1.40 -10.77 6.65
C LEU A 338 2.43 -9.70 6.24
N ALA A 339 1.97 -8.61 5.62
CA ALA A 339 2.83 -7.47 5.30
C ALA A 339 3.47 -6.87 6.57
N PHE A 340 2.72 -6.75 7.68
CA PHE A 340 3.31 -6.30 8.94
C PHE A 340 4.36 -7.27 9.48
N LEU A 341 4.08 -8.58 9.47
CA LEU A 341 5.00 -9.58 10.01
C LEU A 341 6.32 -9.69 9.25
N THR A 342 6.32 -9.38 7.95
CA THR A 342 7.55 -9.35 7.14
C THR A 342 8.27 -8.00 7.18
N THR A 343 7.59 -6.94 7.64
CA THR A 343 8.12 -5.57 7.70
C THR A 343 9.43 -5.45 8.50
N PRO A 344 9.62 -6.06 9.69
CA PRO A 344 10.88 -5.99 10.42
C PRO A 344 12.08 -6.49 9.62
N ILE A 345 11.88 -7.53 8.80
CA ILE A 345 12.95 -8.12 7.98
C ILE A 345 13.32 -7.14 6.87
N PHE A 346 12.35 -6.63 6.11
CA PHE A 346 12.63 -5.63 5.07
C PHE A 346 13.23 -4.34 5.62
N ALA A 347 12.76 -3.87 6.78
CA ALA A 347 13.33 -2.72 7.49
C ALA A 347 14.82 -2.94 7.80
N TRP A 348 15.17 -4.12 8.33
CA TRP A 348 16.54 -4.49 8.62
C TRP A 348 17.39 -4.62 7.35
N LEU A 349 16.87 -5.23 6.28
CA LEU A 349 17.57 -5.34 5.00
C LEU A 349 17.97 -3.95 4.48
N ASN A 350 17.04 -3.00 4.47
CA ASN A 350 17.28 -1.61 4.05
C ASN A 350 18.28 -0.89 4.96
N PHE A 351 18.04 -0.93 6.28
CA PHE A 351 18.85 -0.20 7.25
C PHE A 351 20.29 -0.72 7.31
N SER A 352 20.46 -2.04 7.29
CA SER A 352 21.78 -2.63 7.27
C SER A 352 22.50 -2.32 5.95
N LEU A 353 21.83 -2.42 4.80
CA LEU A 353 22.43 -2.15 3.49
C LEU A 353 22.91 -0.70 3.34
N VAL A 354 22.12 0.28 3.75
CA VAL A 354 22.51 1.68 3.61
C VAL A 354 23.76 2.01 4.47
N ARG A 355 23.89 1.37 5.65
CA ARG A 355 25.04 1.53 6.55
C ARG A 355 26.35 0.95 6.00
N SER A 356 26.28 0.04 5.02
CA SER A 356 27.48 -0.45 4.32
C SER A 356 28.00 0.49 3.24
N VAL A 357 27.36 1.63 2.98
CA VAL A 357 27.77 2.61 1.96
C VAL A 357 28.42 3.83 2.63
N PRO A 358 29.75 4.01 2.55
CA PRO A 358 30.46 5.08 3.28
C PRO A 358 30.04 6.51 2.90
N SER A 359 29.57 6.72 1.66
CA SER A 359 29.13 8.03 1.17
C SER A 359 27.78 8.47 1.72
N ILE A 360 27.05 7.59 2.41
CA ILE A 360 25.76 7.90 3.03
C ILE A 360 25.97 8.11 4.52
N GLN A 361 25.88 9.37 4.93
CA GLN A 361 25.90 9.75 6.34
C GLN A 361 24.50 10.18 6.78
N HIS A 362 24.03 9.60 7.89
CA HIS A 362 22.73 9.92 8.48
C HIS A 362 22.89 10.83 9.68
N SER A 363 21.97 11.79 9.83
CA SER A 363 21.86 12.57 11.06
C SER A 363 21.49 11.67 12.25
N LYS A 364 21.83 12.11 13.47
CA LYS A 364 21.44 11.41 14.71
C LYS A 364 19.93 11.14 14.76
N VAL A 365 19.11 12.07 14.27
CA VAL A 365 17.65 11.92 14.21
C VAL A 365 17.24 10.70 13.38
N ILE A 366 17.76 10.55 12.16
CA ILE A 366 17.40 9.42 11.28
C ILE A 366 17.89 8.09 11.88
N GLN A 367 19.07 8.07 12.49
CA GLN A 367 19.60 6.89 13.16
C GLN A 367 18.73 6.48 14.37
N SER A 368 18.37 7.42 15.23
CA SER A 368 17.48 7.18 16.37
C SER A 368 16.11 6.68 15.92
N LEU A 369 15.50 7.34 14.92
CA LEU A 369 14.22 6.90 14.35
C LEU A 369 14.28 5.50 13.77
N SER A 370 15.40 5.11 13.15
CA SER A 370 15.58 3.76 12.59
C SER A 370 15.62 2.69 13.67
N TRP A 371 16.33 2.94 14.77
CA TRP A 371 16.37 2.00 15.89
C TRP A 371 15.02 1.92 16.61
N LEU A 372 14.39 3.06 16.89
CA LEU A 372 13.04 3.10 17.48
C LEU A 372 12.03 2.38 16.59
N GLY A 373 12.09 2.62 15.27
CA GLY A 373 11.24 1.95 14.29
C GLY A 373 11.45 0.44 14.28
N LEU A 374 12.69 -0.05 14.34
CA LEU A 374 12.97 -1.50 14.42
C LEU A 374 12.44 -2.11 15.73
N ILE A 375 12.67 -1.46 16.87
CA ILE A 375 12.18 -1.93 18.18
C ILE A 375 10.65 -2.04 18.16
N TYR A 376 9.97 -1.02 17.65
CA TYR A 376 8.51 -1.01 17.50
C TYR A 376 8.03 -2.14 16.57
N LEU A 377 8.62 -2.28 15.38
CA LEU A 377 8.22 -3.28 14.38
C LEU A 377 8.40 -4.71 14.92
N VAL A 378 9.57 -5.00 15.53
CA VAL A 378 9.86 -6.32 16.12
C VAL A 378 8.96 -6.56 17.33
N GLY A 379 8.82 -5.57 18.21
CA GLY A 379 8.02 -5.68 19.44
C GLY A 379 6.56 -6.02 19.14
N PHE A 380 5.90 -5.26 18.27
CA PHE A 380 4.51 -5.53 17.90
C PHE A 380 4.35 -6.84 17.13
N ALA A 381 5.32 -7.22 16.28
CA ALA A 381 5.27 -8.50 15.58
C ALA A 381 5.35 -9.67 16.56
N LEU A 382 6.25 -9.61 17.56
CA LEU A 382 6.37 -10.64 18.59
C LEU A 382 5.13 -10.72 19.48
N VAL A 383 4.62 -9.56 19.94
CA VAL A 383 3.39 -9.50 20.75
C VAL A 383 2.22 -10.11 19.99
N PHE A 384 2.08 -9.80 18.69
CA PHE A 384 1.05 -10.40 17.85
C PHE A 384 1.20 -11.91 17.69
N LEU A 385 2.42 -12.41 17.46
CA LEU A 385 2.67 -13.84 17.33
C LEU A 385 2.36 -14.60 18.62
N VAL A 386 2.75 -14.04 19.78
CA VAL A 386 2.43 -14.62 21.08
C VAL A 386 0.92 -14.63 21.30
N TRP A 387 0.22 -13.52 21.02
CA TRP A 387 -1.22 -13.43 21.13
C TRP A 387 -1.97 -14.37 20.17
N LYS A 388 -1.41 -14.64 18.99
CA LYS A 388 -2.05 -15.49 17.99
C LYS A 388 -1.88 -16.99 18.28
N LEU A 389 -0.81 -17.36 18.99
CA LEU A 389 -0.43 -18.75 19.30
C LEU A 389 -0.85 -19.21 20.70
N GLY A 390 -1.04 -18.27 21.64
CA GLY A 390 -1.68 -18.52 22.93
C GLY A 390 -3.19 -18.37 22.83
#